data_AF-A0A914QNS3-F1
#
_entry.id   AF-A0A914QNS3-F1
#
_cell.length_a   1.000
_cell.length_b   1.000
_cell.length_c   1.000
_cell.angle_alpha   90.00
_cell.angle_beta   90.00
_cell.angle_gamma   90.00
#
_symmetry.space_group_name_H-M   'P 1'
#
loop_
_entity.id
_entity.type
_entity.pdbx_description
1 polymer ?
#
loop_
_entity_poly.entity_id
_entity_poly.type
_entity_poly.pdbx_seq_one_letter_code
_entity_poly.pdbx_strand_id
1 'polypeptide(L)'
;MTVFEWDSQELILYESLFMAPTGLCSLMFSICYIRFNFDKKIPVRIALLLGLSLFIFFFIATFPWPFISSTIPYAHPKNETAYFKQSEAAAALLQFNETGELVGCNIAYKWCETTPRINLPIFYISTILVLGIGIPLFAISLDIIYSTVLGPIKQGVLQGLFSSSGDIINIFGPIIVT
;
A
#
# COMPACT_ATOMS: atom_id res chain seq x y z
N MET A 1 6.14 -11.16 5.18
CA MET A 1 6.17 -12.40 5.97
C MET A 1 4.89 -13.25 5.92
N THR A 2 3.68 -12.77 6.26
CA THR A 2 2.51 -13.67 6.43
C THR A 2 1.61 -13.86 5.20
N VAL A 3 1.27 -12.79 4.46
CA VAL A 3 0.30 -12.85 3.33
C VAL A 3 0.92 -13.36 2.03
N PHE A 4 2.20 -13.04 1.80
CA PHE A 4 2.95 -13.37 0.58
C PHE A 4 4.05 -14.40 0.79
N GLU A 5 4.17 -14.97 1.99
CA GLU A 5 5.20 -15.97 2.36
C GLU A 5 6.66 -15.53 2.09
N TRP A 6 6.92 -14.21 2.03
CA TRP A 6 8.27 -13.69 1.86
C TRP A 6 9.02 -13.56 3.17
N ASP A 7 10.30 -13.87 3.12
CA ASP A 7 11.23 -13.48 4.17
C ASP A 7 11.39 -11.94 4.22
N SER A 8 11.89 -11.43 5.35
CA SER A 8 12.24 -10.04 5.58
C SER A 8 13.15 -9.48 4.49
N GLN A 9 14.18 -10.21 4.05
CA GLN A 9 15.08 -9.74 3.00
C GLN A 9 14.39 -9.66 1.63
N GLU A 10 13.58 -10.67 1.30
CA GLU A 10 12.81 -10.72 0.05
C GLU A 10 11.74 -9.64 0.02
N LEU A 11 11.06 -9.40 1.13
CA LEU A 11 10.06 -8.35 1.26
C LEU A 11 10.67 -6.97 0.95
N ILE A 12 11.81 -6.65 1.57
CA ILE A 12 12.51 -5.38 1.33
C ILE A 12 12.97 -5.27 -0.13
N LEU A 13 13.47 -6.37 -0.70
CA LEU A 13 13.89 -6.41 -2.11
C LEU A 13 12.71 -6.16 -3.06
N TYR A 14 11.58 -6.84 -2.86
CA TYR A 14 10.39 -6.63 -3.70
C TYR A 14 9.81 -5.24 -3.50
N GLU A 15 9.69 -4.76 -2.27
CA GLU A 15 9.19 -3.42 -1.98
C GLU A 15 10.02 -2.34 -2.71
N SER A 16 11.35 -2.41 -2.57
CA SER A 16 12.24 -1.47 -3.27
C SER A 16 12.17 -1.59 -4.80
N LEU A 17 12.03 -2.82 -5.33
CA LEU A 17 11.87 -3.07 -6.76
C LEU A 17 10.58 -2.46 -7.34
N PHE A 18 9.49 -2.40 -6.58
CA PHE A 18 8.22 -1.80 -7.04
C PHE A 18 8.13 -0.30 -6.73
N MET A 19 8.79 0.16 -5.66
CA MET A 19 8.78 1.58 -5.28
C MET A 19 9.56 2.44 -6.28
N ALA A 20 10.65 1.93 -6.86
CA ALA A 20 11.42 2.65 -7.87
C ALA A 20 10.61 2.97 -9.16
N PRO A 21 9.96 1.99 -9.84
CA PRO A 21 9.06 2.25 -10.96
C PRO A 21 7.90 3.16 -10.61
N THR A 22 7.36 3.04 -9.39
CA THR A 22 6.29 3.91 -8.89
C THR A 22 6.75 5.37 -8.84
N GLY A 23 7.95 5.62 -8.30
CA GLY A 23 8.55 6.96 -8.28
C GLY A 23 8.80 7.53 -9.68
N LEU A 24 9.32 6.70 -10.60
CA LEU A 24 9.49 7.06 -12.01
C LEU A 24 8.15 7.43 -12.67
N CYS A 25 7.10 6.62 -12.45
CA CYS A 25 5.76 6.87 -12.95
C CYS A 25 5.19 8.19 -12.41
N SER A 26 5.36 8.46 -11.12
CA SER A 26 4.93 9.70 -10.47
C SER A 26 5.64 10.94 -11.02
N LEU A 27 6.95 10.84 -11.23
CA LEU A 27 7.73 11.92 -11.82
C LEU A 27 7.31 12.17 -13.27
N MET A 28 7.15 11.11 -14.07
CA MET A 28 6.67 11.22 -15.45
C MET A 28 5.29 11.85 -15.51
N PHE A 29 4.36 11.39 -14.67
CA PHE A 29 3.01 11.94 -14.58
C PHE A 29 3.03 13.44 -14.22
N SER A 30 3.83 13.84 -13.23
CA SER A 30 3.96 15.23 -12.80
C SER A 30 4.54 16.13 -13.90
N ILE A 31 5.56 15.65 -14.63
CA ILE A 31 6.12 16.36 -15.80
C ILE A 31 5.05 16.50 -16.90
N CYS A 32 4.32 15.43 -17.21
CA CYS A 32 3.21 15.48 -18.15
C CYS A 32 2.14 16.48 -17.72
N TYR A 33 1.78 16.49 -16.43
CA TYR A 33 0.79 17.40 -15.86
C TYR A 33 1.12 18.86 -16.17
N ILE A 34 2.38 19.24 -15.91
CA ILE A 34 2.91 20.59 -16.17
C ILE A 34 3.02 20.85 -17.68
N ARG A 35 3.64 19.95 -18.45
CA ARG A 35 3.96 20.20 -19.86
C ARG A 35 2.73 20.38 -20.74
N PHE A 36 1.65 19.69 -20.41
CA PHE A 36 0.39 19.76 -21.14
C PHE A 36 -0.61 20.79 -20.58
N ASN A 37 -0.23 21.51 -19.50
CA ASN A 37 -1.05 22.46 -18.77
C ASN A 37 -2.43 21.87 -18.43
N PHE A 38 -2.42 20.72 -17.74
CA PHE A 38 -3.67 20.05 -17.36
C PHE A 38 -4.51 20.87 -16.38
N ASP A 39 -3.89 21.79 -15.64
CA ASP A 39 -4.53 22.80 -14.80
C ASP A 39 -5.56 23.65 -15.56
N LYS A 40 -5.33 23.92 -16.85
CA LYS A 40 -6.25 24.69 -17.69
C LYS A 40 -7.32 23.84 -18.37
N LYS A 41 -7.05 22.55 -18.56
CA LYS A 41 -7.91 21.63 -19.32
C LYS A 41 -8.89 20.88 -18.44
N ILE A 42 -8.46 20.52 -17.24
CA ILE A 42 -9.26 19.75 -16.29
C ILE A 42 -9.57 20.67 -15.11
N PRO A 43 -10.85 20.91 -14.78
CA PRO A 43 -11.19 21.69 -13.60
C PRO A 43 -10.70 20.95 -12.35
N VAL A 44 -10.04 21.68 -11.47
CA VAL A 44 -9.29 21.13 -10.32
C VAL A 44 -10.16 20.25 -9.42
N ARG A 45 -11.45 20.56 -9.26
CA ARG A 45 -12.39 19.73 -8.49
C ARG A 45 -12.62 18.35 -9.10
N ILE A 46 -12.66 18.24 -10.43
CA ILE A 46 -12.79 16.96 -11.12
C ILE A 46 -11.48 16.17 -11.00
N ALA A 47 -10.33 16.83 -11.12
CA ALA A 47 -9.03 16.22 -10.90
C ALA A 47 -8.90 15.63 -9.49
N LEU A 48 -9.36 16.36 -8.47
CA LEU A 48 -9.42 15.88 -7.07
C LEU A 48 -10.32 14.64 -6.92
N LEU A 49 -11.54 14.69 -7.49
CA LEU A 49 -12.47 13.56 -7.46
C LEU A 49 -11.93 12.34 -8.21
N LEU A 50 -11.22 12.55 -9.32
CA LEU A 50 -10.56 11.49 -10.06
C LEU A 50 -9.47 10.82 -9.20
N GLY A 51 -8.62 11.61 -8.53
CA GLY A 51 -7.64 11.08 -7.58
C GLY A 51 -8.29 10.23 -6.48
N LEU A 52 -9.36 10.73 -5.86
CA LEU A 52 -10.14 9.99 -4.85
C LEU A 52 -10.76 8.71 -5.41
N SER A 53 -11.27 8.75 -6.65
CA SER A 53 -11.85 7.57 -7.29
C SER A 53 -10.81 6.47 -7.53
N LEU A 54 -9.56 6.83 -7.85
CA LEU A 54 -8.46 5.89 -8.01
C LEU A 54 -8.10 5.23 -6.68
N PHE A 55 -8.14 5.97 -5.57
CA PHE A 55 -7.96 5.39 -4.24
C PHE A 55 -9.06 4.38 -3.90
N ILE A 56 -10.33 4.73 -4.14
CA ILE A 56 -11.46 3.81 -3.91
C ILE A 56 -11.30 2.55 -4.77
N PHE A 57 -10.93 2.72 -6.04
CA PHE A 57 -10.65 1.61 -6.94
C PHE A 57 -9.54 0.69 -6.40
N PHE A 58 -8.45 1.24 -5.86
CA PHE A 58 -7.39 0.43 -5.27
C PHE A 58 -7.86 -0.41 -4.08
N PHE A 59 -8.67 0.17 -3.18
CA PHE A 59 -9.24 -0.59 -2.07
C PHE A 59 -10.15 -1.72 -2.57
N ILE A 60 -11.01 -1.45 -3.56
CA ILE A 60 -11.89 -2.46 -4.17
C ILE A 60 -11.09 -3.56 -4.87
N ALA A 61 -10.06 -3.19 -5.63
CA ALA A 61 -9.23 -4.14 -6.39
C ALA A 61 -8.34 -5.01 -5.49
N THR A 62 -7.85 -4.44 -4.38
CA THR A 62 -6.99 -5.14 -3.42
C THR A 62 -7.79 -5.91 -2.37
N PHE A 63 -9.11 -5.66 -2.27
CA PHE A 63 -9.94 -6.33 -1.30
C PHE A 63 -9.90 -7.86 -1.50
N PRO A 64 -9.68 -8.65 -0.42
CA PRO A 64 -9.64 -10.11 -0.50
C PRO A 64 -11.07 -10.64 -0.69
N TRP A 65 -11.54 -10.66 -1.94
CA TRP A 65 -12.89 -11.07 -2.27
C TRP A 65 -13.12 -12.57 -2.01
N PRO A 66 -14.31 -12.95 -1.52
CA PRO A 66 -14.63 -14.34 -1.17
C PRO A 66 -14.69 -15.30 -2.37
N PHE A 67 -14.67 -14.79 -3.60
CA PHE A 67 -14.62 -15.61 -4.81
C PHE A 67 -13.20 -16.13 -5.13
N ILE A 68 -12.18 -15.66 -4.42
CA ILE A 68 -10.80 -16.14 -4.57
C ILE A 68 -10.63 -17.39 -3.69
N SER A 69 -10.51 -18.56 -4.30
CA SER A 69 -10.50 -19.84 -3.57
C SER A 69 -9.19 -20.18 -2.86
N SER A 70 -8.12 -19.40 -3.08
CA SER A 70 -6.85 -19.59 -2.37
C SER A 70 -6.89 -18.86 -1.03
N THR A 71 -6.51 -19.53 0.04
CA THR A 71 -6.42 -18.96 1.41
C THR A 71 -4.96 -18.71 1.79
N ILE A 72 -4.73 -17.97 2.89
CA ILE A 72 -3.38 -17.70 3.38
C ILE A 72 -2.81 -18.97 4.03
N PRO A 73 -1.65 -19.48 3.60
CA PRO A 73 -1.08 -20.67 4.21
C PRO A 73 -0.47 -20.35 5.58
N TYR A 74 -0.52 -21.35 6.46
CA TYR A 74 0.16 -21.31 7.75
C TYR A 74 1.68 -21.35 7.60
N ALA A 75 2.38 -20.92 8.65
CA ALA A 75 3.82 -20.81 8.70
C ALA A 75 4.50 -22.16 8.47
N HIS A 76 5.45 -22.20 7.53
CA HIS A 76 6.20 -23.41 7.18
C HIS A 76 7.68 -23.11 6.92
N PRO A 77 8.57 -24.11 6.98
CA PRO A 77 9.98 -24.00 6.59
C PRO A 77 10.10 -23.57 5.13
N LYS A 78 10.90 -22.54 4.82
CA LYS A 78 11.15 -22.09 3.42
C LYS A 78 11.64 -23.22 2.49
N ASN A 79 12.31 -24.24 3.05
CA ASN A 79 12.90 -25.35 2.31
C ASN A 79 12.00 -26.60 2.21
N GLU A 80 10.85 -26.62 2.89
CA GLU A 80 9.86 -27.71 2.77
C GLU A 80 8.55 -27.13 2.22
N THR A 81 8.26 -27.41 0.96
CA THR A 81 7.05 -26.96 0.25
C THR A 81 5.77 -27.73 0.64
N ALA A 82 5.81 -28.48 1.74
CA ALA A 82 4.70 -29.28 2.21
C ALA A 82 3.85 -28.49 3.21
N TYR A 83 2.56 -28.33 2.88
CA TYR A 83 1.54 -27.78 3.77
C TYR A 83 1.53 -28.52 5.11
N PHE A 84 2.08 -27.89 6.14
CA PHE A 84 2.17 -28.47 7.48
C PHE A 84 0.83 -28.32 8.21
N LYS A 85 0.25 -29.42 8.68
CA LYS A 85 -1.00 -29.38 9.46
C LYS A 85 -0.72 -28.78 10.84
N GLN A 86 -1.73 -28.13 11.43
CA GLN A 86 -1.67 -27.48 12.75
C GLN A 86 -1.06 -28.33 13.88
N SER A 87 -1.20 -29.67 13.80
CA SER A 87 -0.63 -30.65 14.73
C SER A 87 0.90 -30.78 14.63
N GLU A 88 1.47 -30.61 13.45
CA GLU A 88 2.88 -30.84 13.18
C GLU A 88 3.65 -29.51 13.24
N ALA A 89 2.98 -28.38 12.96
CA ALA A 89 3.59 -27.06 12.95
C ALA A 89 4.02 -26.61 14.36
N ALA A 90 3.32 -27.07 15.41
CA ALA A 90 3.74 -26.91 16.80
C ALA A 90 5.03 -27.71 17.13
N ALA A 91 5.27 -28.84 16.48
CA ALA A 91 6.50 -29.61 16.62
C ALA A 91 7.66 -29.01 15.81
N ALA A 92 7.38 -28.43 14.64
CA ALA A 92 8.35 -27.68 13.85
C ALA A 92 8.86 -26.43 14.60
N LEU A 93 7.96 -25.69 15.27
CA LEU A 93 8.32 -24.56 16.14
C LEU A 93 9.30 -24.95 17.28
N LEU A 94 9.25 -26.19 17.76
CA LEU A 94 10.16 -26.71 18.81
C LEU A 94 11.54 -27.12 18.26
N GLN A 95 11.65 -27.44 16.97
CA GLN A 95 12.92 -27.82 16.33
C GLN A 95 13.60 -26.66 15.58
N PHE A 96 12.91 -25.55 15.32
CA PHE A 96 13.37 -24.48 14.42
C PHE A 96 14.34 -23.45 15.02
N ASN A 97 14.83 -23.67 16.24
CA ASN A 97 15.45 -22.61 17.04
C ASN A 97 16.90 -22.21 16.66
N GLU A 98 17.47 -22.67 15.53
CA GLU A 98 18.88 -22.29 15.23
C GLU A 98 19.22 -21.82 13.80
N THR A 99 18.39 -21.98 12.75
CA THR A 99 18.83 -21.50 11.41
C THR A 99 17.76 -21.22 10.36
N GLY A 100 16.49 -21.56 10.60
CA GLY A 100 15.45 -21.43 9.58
C GLY A 100 14.48 -20.28 9.85
N GLU A 101 14.25 -19.43 8.87
CA GLU A 101 13.16 -18.44 8.91
C GLU A 101 11.83 -19.12 8.54
N LEU A 102 10.81 -18.91 9.38
CA LEU A 102 9.44 -19.37 9.13
C LEU A 102 8.69 -18.29 8.34
N VAL A 103 8.07 -18.69 7.22
CA VAL A 103 7.28 -17.79 6.36
C VAL A 103 5.82 -18.23 6.34
N GLY A 104 4.88 -17.28 6.35
CA GLY A 104 3.44 -17.54 6.39
C GLY A 104 2.76 -17.16 7.71
N CYS A 105 1.49 -17.52 7.86
CA CYS A 105 0.66 -17.11 8.99
C CYS A 105 0.93 -17.93 10.27
N ASN A 106 1.00 -17.27 11.44
CA ASN A 106 1.10 -17.95 12.72
C ASN A 106 -0.13 -18.83 13.00
N ILE A 107 0.10 -20.06 13.45
CA ILE A 107 -0.88 -21.09 13.81
C ILE A 107 -1.89 -20.58 14.87
N ALA A 108 -1.53 -19.60 15.69
CA ALA A 108 -2.42 -19.00 16.69
C ALA A 108 -3.62 -18.26 16.05
N TYR A 109 -3.51 -17.87 14.79
CA TYR A 109 -4.50 -17.04 14.09
C TYR A 109 -5.45 -17.88 13.22
N LYS A 110 -6.68 -18.08 13.71
CA LYS A 110 -7.73 -18.84 13.00
C LYS A 110 -8.22 -18.17 11.71
N TRP A 111 -8.03 -16.86 11.58
CA TRP A 111 -8.52 -16.12 10.41
C TRP A 111 -7.76 -16.48 9.12
N CYS A 112 -6.60 -17.14 9.21
CA CYS A 112 -5.80 -17.51 8.04
C CYS A 112 -6.49 -18.53 7.13
N GLU A 113 -7.32 -19.43 7.69
CA GLU A 113 -8.17 -20.34 6.90
C GLU A 113 -9.32 -19.62 6.19
N THR A 114 -9.81 -18.51 6.76
CA THR A 114 -10.98 -17.80 6.24
C THR A 114 -10.63 -16.65 5.31
N THR A 115 -9.39 -16.15 5.38
CA THR A 115 -8.96 -14.98 4.59
C THR A 115 -8.43 -15.44 3.23
N PRO A 116 -9.02 -14.97 2.12
CA PRO A 116 -8.50 -15.31 0.81
C PRO A 116 -7.18 -14.57 0.53
N ARG A 117 -6.30 -15.24 -0.21
CA ARG A 117 -4.98 -14.75 -0.58
C ARG A 117 -5.10 -13.64 -1.62
N ILE A 118 -4.32 -12.58 -1.43
CA ILE A 118 -4.29 -11.44 -2.34
C ILE A 118 -3.58 -11.83 -3.65
N ASN A 119 -4.14 -11.43 -4.78
CA ASN A 119 -3.51 -11.65 -6.09
C ASN A 119 -2.36 -10.65 -6.30
N LEU A 120 -1.12 -11.14 -6.15
CA LEU A 120 0.13 -10.37 -6.28
C LEU A 120 0.18 -9.40 -7.48
N PRO A 121 -0.07 -9.80 -8.74
CA PRO A 121 0.00 -8.88 -9.88
C PRO A 121 -1.02 -7.74 -9.80
N ILE A 122 -2.26 -8.01 -9.35
CA ILE A 122 -3.29 -6.97 -9.21
C ILE A 122 -2.88 -5.97 -8.13
N PHE A 123 -2.36 -6.47 -7.01
CA PHE A 123 -1.86 -5.64 -5.92
C PHE A 123 -0.77 -4.68 -6.41
N TYR A 124 0.24 -5.18 -7.12
CA TYR A 124 1.35 -4.32 -7.58
C TYR A 124 0.94 -3.33 -8.67
N ILE A 125 0.15 -3.76 -9.67
CA ILE A 125 -0.31 -2.86 -10.73
C ILE A 125 -1.18 -1.74 -10.15
N SER A 126 -2.12 -2.08 -9.26
CA SER A 126 -3.00 -1.08 -8.63
C SER A 126 -2.22 -0.15 -7.71
N THR A 127 -1.21 -0.65 -7.00
CA THR A 127 -0.31 0.15 -6.16
C THR A 127 0.47 1.16 -7.00
N ILE A 128 1.08 0.73 -8.11
CA ILE A 128 1.82 1.62 -9.02
C ILE A 128 0.90 2.70 -9.58
N LEU A 129 -0.33 2.33 -9.97
CA LEU A 129 -1.31 3.28 -10.49
C LEU A 129 -1.72 4.34 -9.45
N VAL A 130 -2.03 3.92 -8.22
CA VAL A 130 -2.47 4.86 -7.18
C VAL A 130 -1.33 5.68 -6.61
N LEU A 131 -0.21 5.06 -6.26
CA LEU A 131 0.95 5.80 -5.74
C LEU A 131 1.62 6.65 -6.83
N GLY A 132 1.61 6.17 -8.08
CA GLY A 132 2.22 6.85 -9.22
C GLY A 132 1.36 7.95 -9.82
N ILE A 133 0.03 7.80 -9.87
CA ILE A 133 -0.86 8.78 -10.53
C ILE A 133 -1.90 9.35 -9.57
N GLY A 134 -2.55 8.48 -8.78
CA GLY A 134 -3.61 8.88 -7.86
C GLY A 134 -3.15 9.89 -6.81
N ILE A 135 -2.07 9.58 -6.07
CA ILE A 135 -1.52 10.44 -5.02
C ILE A 135 -1.05 11.79 -5.59
N PRO A 136 -0.19 11.85 -6.62
CA PRO A 136 0.26 13.12 -7.16
C PRO A 136 -0.89 13.97 -7.69
N LEU A 137 -1.86 13.37 -8.40
CA LEU A 137 -3.03 14.08 -8.90
C LEU A 137 -3.86 14.68 -7.75
N PHE A 138 -4.11 13.88 -6.70
CA PHE A 138 -4.83 14.33 -5.52
C PHE A 138 -4.10 15.46 -4.79
N ALA A 139 -2.81 15.29 -4.51
CA ALA A 139 -1.99 16.26 -3.78
C ALA A 139 -1.89 17.60 -4.52
N ILE A 140 -1.56 17.57 -5.83
CA ILE A 140 -1.48 18.78 -6.66
C ILE A 140 -2.84 19.50 -6.69
N SER A 141 -3.93 18.76 -6.88
CA SER A 141 -5.28 19.35 -6.94
C SER A 141 -5.69 19.95 -5.60
N LEU A 142 -5.34 19.31 -4.49
CA LEU A 142 -5.63 19.77 -3.15
C LEU A 142 -4.86 21.06 -2.84
N ASP A 143 -3.58 21.14 -3.18
CA ASP A 143 -2.74 22.33 -2.99
C ASP A 143 -3.24 23.53 -3.82
N ILE A 144 -3.67 23.28 -5.08
CA ILE A 144 -4.27 24.32 -5.93
C ILE A 144 -5.58 24.82 -5.31
N ILE A 145 -6.47 23.93 -4.86
CA ILE A 145 -7.73 24.34 -4.20
C ILE A 145 -7.43 25.11 -2.92
N TYR A 146 -6.49 24.63 -2.12
CA TYR A 146 -6.14 25.25 -0.86
C TYR A 146 -5.61 26.68 -1.04
N SER A 147 -4.65 26.87 -1.95
CA SER A 147 -4.09 28.18 -2.28
C SER A 147 -5.12 29.13 -2.90
N THR A 148 -6.00 28.64 -3.78
CA THR A 148 -7.05 29.47 -4.39
C THR A 148 -8.13 29.92 -3.40
N VAL A 149 -8.47 29.07 -2.42
CA VAL A 149 -9.41 29.43 -1.34
C VAL A 149 -8.82 30.47 -0.40
N LEU A 150 -7.52 30.37 -0.10
CA LEU A 150 -6.82 31.31 0.77
C LEU A 150 -6.61 32.69 0.15
N GLY A 151 -6.38 32.75 -1.16
CA GLY A 151 -6.09 34.00 -1.86
C GLY A 151 -4.81 34.67 -1.32
N PRO A 152 -4.83 35.99 -1.01
CA PRO A 152 -3.62 36.76 -0.68
C PRO A 152 -3.14 36.65 0.80
N ILE A 153 -3.70 35.72 1.58
CA ILE A 153 -3.34 35.54 3.00
C ILE A 153 -1.94 34.89 3.11
N LYS A 154 -1.31 34.88 4.31
CA LYS A 154 0.00 34.26 4.61
C LYS A 154 0.07 32.76 4.25
N GLN A 155 0.19 32.46 2.97
CA GLN A 155 0.05 31.13 2.37
C GLN A 155 1.06 30.12 2.95
N GLY A 156 2.30 30.54 3.19
CA GLY A 156 3.35 29.67 3.73
C GLY A 156 3.04 29.15 5.15
N VAL A 157 2.48 29.98 6.03
CA VAL A 157 2.17 29.55 7.41
C VAL A 157 1.01 28.55 7.40
N LEU A 158 -0.02 28.80 6.60
CA LEU A 158 -1.19 27.92 6.57
C LEU A 158 -0.89 26.59 5.84
N GLN A 159 -0.12 26.63 4.76
CA GLN A 159 0.36 25.42 4.10
C GLN A 159 1.29 24.61 5.02
N GLY A 160 2.13 25.27 5.80
CA GLY A 160 2.91 24.64 6.86
C GLY A 160 2.03 23.93 7.89
N LEU A 161 0.99 24.62 8.40
CA LEU A 161 0.04 24.03 9.35
C LEU A 161 -0.72 22.82 8.76
N PHE A 162 -1.12 22.90 7.49
CA PHE A 162 -1.75 21.80 6.79
C PHE A 162 -0.80 20.59 6.68
N SER A 163 0.46 20.80 6.29
CA SER A 163 1.46 19.73 6.24
C SER A 163 1.70 19.09 7.62
N SER A 164 1.84 19.92 8.67
CA SER A 164 2.05 19.42 10.04
C SER A 164 0.88 18.56 10.53
N SER A 165 -0.36 18.83 10.10
CA SER A 165 -1.50 17.98 10.43
C SER A 165 -1.37 16.56 9.85
N GLY A 166 -0.77 16.42 8.67
CA GLY A 166 -0.46 15.12 8.08
C GLY A 166 0.62 14.36 8.87
N ASP A 167 1.66 15.06 9.32
CA ASP A 167 2.73 14.46 10.13
C ASP A 167 2.21 13.97 11.50
N ILE A 168 1.28 14.72 12.11
CA ILE A 168 0.61 14.30 13.35
C ILE A 168 -0.11 12.96 13.15
N ILE A 169 -0.81 12.78 12.03
CA ILE A 169 -1.50 11.50 11.72
C ILE A 169 -0.48 10.36 11.58
N ASN A 170 0.70 10.60 11.00
CA ASN A 170 1.73 9.57 10.88
C ASN A 170 2.32 9.15 12.23
N ILE A 171 2.37 10.06 13.22
CA ILE A 171 2.81 9.75 14.59
C ILE A 171 1.75 8.93 15.33
N PHE A 172 0.49 9.37 15.28
CA PHE A 172 -0.58 8.74 16.06
C PHE A 172 -1.22 7.52 15.38
N GLY A 173 -1.15 7.40 14.05
CA GLY A 173 -1.79 6.35 13.27
C GLY A 173 -1.44 4.93 13.75
N PRO A 174 -0.15 4.56 13.87
CA PRO A 174 0.24 3.24 14.36
C PRO A 174 -0.25 2.95 15.78
N ILE A 175 -0.30 3.97 16.64
CA ILE A 175 -0.75 3.84 18.04
C ILE A 175 -2.24 3.50 18.12
N ILE A 176 -3.05 4.03 17.20
CA ILE A 176 -4.51 3.79 17.16
C ILE A 176 -4.83 2.39 16.61
N VAL A 177 -3.99 1.88 15.70
CA VAL A 177 -4.21 0.60 15.00
C VAL A 177 -3.63 -0.61 15.77
N THR A 178 -2.70 -0.37 16.69
CA THR A 178 -2.13 -1.39 17.59
C THR A 178 -3.08 -1.66 18.76
#